data_AF-A0A7S0SRU9-F1
#
_entry.id   AF-A0A7S0SRU9-F1
#
_cell.length_a   1.000
_cell.length_b   1.000
_cell.length_c   1.000
_cell.angle_alpha   90.00
_cell.angle_beta   90.00
_cell.angle_gamma   90.00
#
_symmetry.space_group_name_H-M   'P 1'
#
loop_
_entity.id
_entity.type
_entity.pdbx_description
1 polymer ?
#
loop_
_entity_poly.entity_id
_entity_poly.type
_entity_poly.pdbx_seq_one_letter_code
_entity_poly.pdbx_strand_id
1 'polypeptide(L)'
;NKQIQRIPNLQSRILVIQSMQDIPNTYNSVMNSIFSAQRMQVLVDSLILNKHNSNFMQQASFLTKGIYQHIIEPIHLLQSLLTYYLPSNKTRLFLNMPLQKTIDFKA
;
A
#
# COMPACT_ATOMS: atom_id res chain seq x y z
N ASN A 1 25.01 -3.97 -20.56
CA ASN A 1 23.85 -3.17 -20.09
C ASN A 1 22.60 -3.58 -20.84
N LYS A 2 21.94 -4.65 -20.40
CA LYS A 2 20.68 -5.11 -20.99
C LYS A 2 19.64 -4.01 -20.80
N GLN A 3 19.22 -3.39 -21.90
CA GLN A 3 18.05 -2.50 -21.91
C GLN A 3 16.90 -3.28 -21.29
N ILE A 4 16.39 -2.79 -20.16
CA ILE A 4 15.18 -3.30 -19.53
C ILE A 4 14.09 -3.20 -20.59
N GLN A 5 13.70 -4.35 -21.15
CA GLN A 5 12.60 -4.43 -22.11
C GLN A 5 11.38 -3.82 -21.43
N ARG A 6 11.00 -2.61 -21.84
CA ARG A 6 9.78 -1.96 -21.38
C ARG A 6 8.61 -2.80 -21.87
N ILE A 7 8.05 -3.63 -20.99
CA ILE A 7 6.82 -4.36 -21.26
C ILE A 7 5.75 -3.29 -21.51
N PRO A 8 5.19 -3.19 -22.72
CA PRO A 8 4.18 -2.19 -22.99
C PRO A 8 2.94 -2.47 -22.11
N ASN A 9 2.49 -1.45 -21.37
CA ASN A 9 1.31 -1.47 -20.50
C ASN A 9 1.36 -2.37 -19.23
N LEU A 10 2.52 -2.53 -18.58
CA LEU A 10 2.54 -3.16 -17.25
C LEU A 10 1.82 -2.28 -16.20
N GLN A 11 0.65 -2.72 -15.76
CA GLN A 11 -0.04 -2.13 -14.60
C GLN A 11 0.64 -2.58 -13.32
N SER A 12 1.60 -1.78 -12.85
CA SER A 12 2.38 -2.08 -11.66
C SER A 12 1.62 -1.72 -10.38
N ARG A 13 1.78 -2.54 -9.35
CA ARG A 13 1.25 -2.32 -8.01
C ARG A 13 2.24 -2.85 -6.97
N ILE A 14 2.33 -2.18 -5.84
CA ILE A 14 3.15 -2.59 -4.71
C ILE A 14 2.23 -2.94 -3.55
N LEU A 15 2.44 -4.11 -2.95
CA LEU A 15 1.87 -4.48 -1.66
C LEU A 15 2.99 -4.44 -0.61
N VAL A 16 2.81 -3.63 0.42
CA VAL A 16 3.69 -3.57 1.59
C VAL A 16 3.03 -4.31 2.74
N ILE A 17 3.71 -5.32 3.28
CA ILE A 17 3.29 -6.01 4.49
C ILE A 17 4.21 -5.55 5.62
N GLN A 18 3.66 -4.85 6.58
CA GLN A 18 4.41 -4.28 7.69
C GLN A 18 4.11 -5.04 8.99
N SER A 19 5.15 -5.67 9.54
CA SER A 19 5.08 -6.37 10.83
C SER A 19 5.73 -5.59 11.98
N MET A 20 6.49 -4.52 11.69
CA MET A 20 7.22 -3.71 12.67
C MET A 20 6.64 -2.30 12.75
N GLN A 21 6.89 -1.56 13.83
CA GLN A 21 6.54 -0.14 13.95
C GLN A 21 7.37 0.76 13.02
N ASP A 22 6.86 1.96 12.74
CA ASP A 22 7.55 2.98 11.94
C ASP A 22 8.82 3.48 12.64
N ILE A 23 9.89 3.71 11.88
CA ILE A 23 11.14 4.29 12.37
C ILE A 23 11.21 5.76 11.93
N PRO A 24 11.24 6.74 12.85
CA PRO A 24 11.22 8.16 12.50
C PRO A 24 12.35 8.58 11.53
N ASN A 25 13.55 8.03 11.72
CA ASN A 25 14.72 8.35 10.89
C ASN A 25 14.54 8.00 9.40
N THR A 26 13.63 7.08 9.06
CA THR A 26 13.39 6.69 7.67
C THR A 26 12.31 7.53 6.98
N TYR A 27 11.70 8.50 7.67
CA TYR A 27 10.59 9.30 7.17
C TYR A 27 10.86 9.91 5.79
N ASN A 28 11.96 10.66 5.64
CA ASN A 28 12.29 11.34 4.39
C ASN A 28 12.47 10.35 3.23
N SER A 29 13.11 9.21 3.49
CA SER A 29 13.33 8.18 2.47
C SER A 29 12.02 7.51 2.04
N VAL A 30 11.15 7.19 3.01
CA VAL A 30 9.86 6.56 2.76
C VAL A 30 8.93 7.53 2.02
N MET A 31 8.84 8.78 2.44
CA MET A 31 8.03 9.81 1.78
C MET A 31 8.50 10.08 0.35
N ASN A 32 9.80 10.22 0.11
CA ASN A 32 10.32 10.38 -1.25
C ASN A 32 9.97 9.20 -2.16
N SER A 33 9.98 7.98 -1.60
CA SER A 33 9.57 6.77 -2.32
C SER A 33 8.07 6.78 -2.63
N ILE A 34 7.22 7.20 -1.68
CA ILE A 34 5.77 7.35 -1.87
C ILE A 34 5.45 8.39 -2.95
N PHE A 35 6.09 9.56 -2.92
CA PHE A 35 5.89 10.60 -3.93
C PHE A 35 6.35 10.15 -5.32
N SER A 36 7.42 9.36 -5.38
CA SER A 36 7.88 8.75 -6.64
C SER A 36 6.85 7.76 -7.18
N ALA A 37 6.32 6.88 -6.33
CA ALA A 37 5.27 5.93 -6.70
C ALA A 37 3.99 6.65 -7.18
N GLN A 38 3.59 7.72 -6.48
CA GLN A 38 2.46 8.56 -6.86
C GLN A 38 2.65 9.17 -8.26
N ARG A 39 3.83 9.75 -8.54
CA ARG A 39 4.16 10.30 -9.87
C ARG A 39 4.15 9.24 -10.97
N MET A 40 4.57 8.02 -10.64
CA MET A 40 4.55 6.88 -11.56
C MET A 40 3.18 6.20 -11.67
N GLN A 41 2.16 6.70 -10.96
CA GLN A 41 0.82 6.12 -10.89
C GLN A 41 0.82 4.64 -10.44
N VAL A 42 1.79 4.29 -9.60
CA VAL A 42 1.89 2.96 -8.98
C VAL A 42 1.14 2.99 -7.66
N LEU A 43 0.09 2.18 -7.56
CA LEU A 43 -0.69 2.01 -6.33
C LEU A 43 0.18 1.30 -5.28
N VAL A 44 0.20 1.85 -4.07
CA VAL A 44 0.83 1.24 -2.90
C VAL A 44 -0.26 0.83 -1.94
N ASP A 45 -0.50 -0.48 -1.85
CA ASP A 45 -1.36 -1.02 -0.82
C ASP A 45 -0.53 -1.42 0.39
N SER A 46 -1.11 -1.27 1.58
CA SER A 46 -0.44 -1.45 2.85
C SER A 46 -1.25 -2.35 3.75
N LEU A 47 -0.60 -3.40 4.25
CA LEU A 47 -1.16 -4.36 5.18
C LEU A 47 -0.36 -4.35 6.48
N ILE A 48 -0.99 -3.90 7.57
CA ILE A 48 -0.35 -3.79 8.87
C ILE A 48 -0.72 -5.02 9.72
N LEU A 49 0.31 -5.74 10.16
CA LEU A 49 0.21 -6.91 11.05
C LEU A 49 0.62 -6.58 12.50
N ASN A 50 1.16 -5.39 12.73
CA ASN A 50 1.54 -4.93 14.07
C ASN A 50 0.30 -4.54 14.89
N LYS A 51 0.42 -4.45 16.21
CA LYS A 51 -0.64 -3.93 17.10
C LYS A 51 -0.96 -2.46 16.84
N HIS A 52 0.04 -1.69 16.41
CA HIS A 52 -0.07 -0.25 16.17
C HIS A 52 -0.29 0.06 14.68
N ASN A 53 -1.03 1.14 14.41
CA ASN A 53 -1.15 1.70 13.08
C ASN A 53 0.18 2.30 12.60
N SER A 54 0.38 2.33 11.28
CA SER A 54 1.51 3.02 10.66
C SER A 54 1.03 4.30 9.99
N ASN A 55 1.53 5.44 10.45
CA ASN A 55 1.20 6.74 9.85
C ASN A 55 1.81 6.84 8.45
N PHE A 56 3.00 6.26 8.26
CA PHE A 56 3.68 6.29 6.97
C PHE A 56 2.91 5.52 5.91
N MET A 57 2.43 4.32 6.27
CA MET A 57 1.67 3.49 5.35
C MET A 57 0.26 4.03 5.13
N GLN A 58 -0.34 4.67 6.12
CA GLN A 58 -1.59 5.40 5.91
C GLN A 58 -1.44 6.49 4.85
N GLN A 59 -0.35 7.28 4.93
CA GLN A 59 -0.04 8.30 3.92
C GLN A 59 0.30 7.68 2.56
N ALA A 60 1.04 6.57 2.53
CA ALA A 60 1.39 5.85 1.31
C ALA A 60 0.14 5.41 0.52
N SER A 61 -0.77 4.71 1.21
CA SER A 61 -2.02 4.23 0.63
C SER A 61 -2.91 5.39 0.18
N PHE A 62 -3.00 6.46 0.97
CA PHE A 62 -3.81 7.62 0.60
C PHE A 62 -3.28 8.35 -0.64
N LEU A 63 -1.99 8.73 -0.64
CA LEU A 63 -1.39 9.52 -1.72
C LEU A 63 -1.38 8.77 -3.05
N THR A 64 -1.20 7.44 -3.00
CA THR A 64 -1.19 6.59 -4.20
C THR A 64 -2.58 6.07 -4.58
N LYS A 65 -3.61 6.30 -3.76
CA LYS A 65 -4.97 5.73 -3.87
C LYS A 65 -5.02 4.20 -3.71
N GLY A 66 -4.06 3.63 -3.01
CA GLY A 66 -4.06 2.23 -2.60
C GLY A 66 -4.93 1.95 -1.38
N ILE A 67 -4.84 0.73 -0.88
CA ILE A 67 -5.61 0.24 0.27
C ILE A 67 -4.75 0.31 1.52
N TYR A 68 -5.34 0.68 2.65
CA TYR A 68 -4.73 0.49 3.97
C TYR A 68 -5.63 -0.45 4.79
N GLN A 69 -5.07 -1.56 5.27
CA GLN A 69 -5.79 -2.48 6.15
C GLN A 69 -4.93 -2.86 7.35
N HIS A 70 -5.55 -2.85 8.51
CA HIS A 70 -4.95 -3.32 9.76
C HIS A 70 -5.57 -4.66 10.13
N ILE A 71 -4.77 -5.72 10.19
CA ILE A 71 -5.21 -7.07 10.53
C ILE A 71 -4.49 -7.50 11.81
N ILE A 72 -5.26 -7.61 12.89
CA ILE A 72 -4.75 -8.04 14.20
C ILE A 72 -4.75 -9.57 14.29
N GLU A 73 -5.75 -10.22 13.70
CA GLU A 73 -5.91 -11.68 13.78
C GLU A 73 -5.38 -12.37 12.50
N PRO A 74 -4.42 -13.30 12.62
CA PRO A 74 -3.79 -13.94 11.47
C PRO A 74 -4.76 -14.80 10.64
N ILE A 75 -5.86 -15.26 11.23
CA ILE A 75 -6.89 -16.04 10.52
C ILE A 75 -7.50 -15.24 9.34
N HIS A 76 -7.58 -13.90 9.47
CA HIS A 76 -8.12 -13.02 8.43
C HIS A 76 -7.10 -12.66 7.34
N LEU A 77 -5.83 -13.02 7.50
CA LEU A 77 -4.75 -12.65 6.60
C LEU A 77 -4.97 -13.21 5.20
N LEU A 78 -5.15 -14.52 5.10
CA LEU A 78 -5.31 -15.20 3.80
C LEU A 78 -6.55 -14.70 3.06
N GLN A 79 -7.68 -14.59 3.77
CA GLN A 79 -8.92 -14.08 3.20
C GLN A 79 -8.72 -12.66 2.65
N SER A 80 -8.03 -11.80 3.38
CA SER A 80 -7.79 -10.41 2.95
C SER A 80 -6.86 -10.33 1.74
N LEU A 81 -5.77 -11.11 1.74
CA LEU A 81 -4.83 -11.21 0.61
C LEU A 81 -5.55 -11.62 -0.68
N LEU A 82 -6.37 -12.66 -0.61
CA LEU A 82 -7.12 -13.16 -1.77
C LEU A 82 -8.22 -12.19 -2.22
N THR A 83 -8.94 -11.58 -1.28
CA THR A 83 -10.10 -10.74 -1.61
C THR A 83 -9.71 -9.34 -2.11
N TYR A 84 -8.73 -8.68 -1.49
CA TYR A 84 -8.44 -7.27 -1.73
C TYR A 84 -7.14 -7.01 -2.51
N TYR A 85 -6.12 -7.87 -2.32
CA TYR A 85 -4.77 -7.62 -2.85
C TYR A 85 -4.47 -8.37 -4.15
N LEU A 86 -5.12 -9.53 -4.37
CA LEU A 86 -5.01 -10.30 -5.61
C LEU A 86 -5.71 -9.67 -6.84
N PRO A 87 -6.91 -9.06 -6.72
CA PRO A 87 -7.63 -8.54 -7.90
C PRO A 87 -6.89 -7.41 -8.63
N SER A 88 -7.06 -7.35 -9.95
CA SER A 88 -6.49 -6.29 -10.80
C SER A 88 -7.03 -4.89 -10.47
N ASN A 89 -6.37 -3.82 -10.94
CA ASN A 89 -6.80 -2.44 -10.68
C ASN A 89 -8.24 -2.20 -11.17
N LYS A 90 -8.60 -2.80 -12.31
CA LYS A 90 -9.93 -2.67 -12.90
C LYS A 90 -10.98 -3.44 -12.10
N THR A 91 -10.63 -4.64 -11.63
CA THR A 91 -11.56 -5.51 -10.88
C THR A 91 -11.96 -4.88 -9.54
N ARG A 92 -11.07 -4.11 -8.91
CA ARG A 92 -11.36 -3.40 -7.64
C ARG A 92 -12.55 -2.44 -7.72
N LEU A 93 -12.85 -1.87 -8.90
CA LEU A 93 -13.99 -0.97 -9.08
C LEU A 93 -15.33 -1.68 -8.88
N PHE A 94 -15.35 -3.01 -9.00
CA PHE A 94 -16.54 -3.83 -8.82
C PHE A 94 -16.60 -4.50 -7.44
N LEU A 95 -15.57 -4.33 -6.62
CA LEU A 95 -15.48 -4.91 -5.28
C LEU A 95 -15.77 -3.83 -4.24
N ASN A 96 -16.41 -4.21 -3.14
CA ASN A 96 -16.57 -3.32 -1.99
C ASN A 96 -15.24 -3.23 -1.23
N MET A 97 -14.41 -2.27 -1.62
CA MET A 97 -13.08 -2.09 -1.07
C MET A 97 -13.13 -1.38 0.30
N PRO A 98 -12.27 -1.75 1.26
CA PRO A 98 -12.20 -1.06 2.53
C PRO A 98 -11.75 0.39 2.32
N LEU A 99 -12.58 1.34 2.78
CA LEU A 99 -12.30 2.77 2.71
C LEU A 99 -11.42 3.19 3.89
N GLN A 100 -10.34 3.91 3.60
CA GLN A 100 -9.49 4.51 4.62
C GLN A 100 -10.17 5.77 5.16
N LYS A 101 -10.79 5.69 6.35
CA LYS A 101 -11.62 6.77 6.91
C LYS A 101 -10.87 7.86 7.66
N THR A 102 -9.66 7.60 8.17
CA THR A 102 -8.90 8.57 8.96
C THR A 102 -7.41 8.46 8.63
N ILE A 103 -6.81 9.58 8.27
CA ILE A 103 -5.37 9.73 8.09
C ILE A 103 -4.94 10.82 9.05
N ASP A 104 -4.02 10.50 9.95
CA ASP A 104 -3.41 11.50 10.81
C ASP A 104 -2.18 12.06 10.08
N PHE A 105 -2.27 13.32 9.62
CA PHE A 105 -1.17 14.03 8.95
C PHE A 105 -0.18 14.66 9.94
N LYS A 106 -0.19 14.23 11.20
CA LYS A 106 0.66 14.84 12.22
C LYS A 106 2.13 14.49 11.97
N ALA A 107 2.93 15.55 11.84
CA ALA A 107 4.39 15.54 11.78
C ALA A 107 4.99 15.24 13.16
#